data_AF-A0A1A8YR93-F1
#
_entry.id   AF-A0A1A8YR93-F1
#
_cell.length_a   1.000
_cell.length_b   1.000
_cell.length_c   1.000
_cell.angle_alpha   90.00
_cell.angle_beta   90.00
_cell.angle_gamma   90.00
#
_symmetry.space_group_name_H-M   'P 1'
#
loop_
_entity.id
_entity.type
_entity.pdbx_description
1 polymer ?
#
loop_
_entity_poly.entity_id
_entity_poly.type
_entity_poly.pdbx_seq_one_letter_code
_entity_poly.pdbx_strand_id
1 'polypeptide(L)'
;MSTKKKNGGSTFKAAQKDKKGIGKTNKSEENYNDSSDDLIIGNIPNMSDDVKQRGIPKKVQFLRNLKKLEREKKLLKSLEDEEKEKVEHLLNVKKALLKSKGERVFDEKSLKKRRKNILKKKRKISKNVGRHKEEVVRAQNKSQTH
;
A
#
# COMPACT_ATOMS: atom_id res chain seq x y z
N MET A 1 47.08 15.78 12.21
CA MET A 1 46.87 14.37 12.61
C MET A 1 45.46 13.94 12.23
N SER A 2 45.36 12.98 11.31
CA SER A 2 44.12 12.52 10.68
C SER A 2 43.73 11.17 11.28
N THR A 3 42.54 11.06 11.89
CA THR A 3 42.02 9.79 12.40
C THR A 3 40.85 9.32 11.52
N LYS A 4 41.17 8.37 10.65
CA LYS A 4 40.26 7.71 9.70
C LYS A 4 39.53 6.57 10.41
N LYS A 5 38.23 6.71 10.71
CA LYS A 5 37.39 5.62 11.23
C LYS A 5 36.89 4.75 10.08
N LYS A 6 37.41 3.53 9.95
CA LYS A 6 36.88 2.44 9.13
C LYS A 6 36.03 1.53 10.02
N ASN A 7 34.72 1.46 9.78
CA ASN A 7 33.87 0.45 10.42
C ASN A 7 33.53 -0.64 9.40
N GLY A 8 33.91 -1.86 9.76
CA GLY A 8 33.95 -3.05 8.92
C GLY A 8 32.57 -3.59 8.55
N GLY A 9 32.48 -4.07 7.30
CA GLY A 9 31.38 -4.89 6.84
C GLY A 9 31.53 -6.32 7.35
N SER A 10 30.57 -6.81 8.12
CA SER A 10 30.47 -8.24 8.45
C SER A 10 29.81 -8.97 7.28
N THR A 11 30.56 -9.84 6.62
CA THR A 11 30.06 -10.72 5.55
C THR A 11 29.61 -12.04 6.17
N PHE A 12 28.31 -12.19 6.45
CA PHE A 12 27.74 -13.50 6.78
C PHE A 12 27.28 -14.19 5.48
N LYS A 13 28.16 -15.04 4.91
CA LYS A 13 27.77 -16.04 3.91
C LYS A 13 27.34 -17.30 4.65
N ALA A 14 26.03 -17.56 4.71
CA ALA A 14 25.50 -18.86 5.14
C ALA A 14 25.25 -19.71 3.88
N ALA A 15 26.11 -20.70 3.66
CA ALA A 15 25.88 -21.75 2.66
C ALA A 15 24.84 -22.74 3.23
N GLN A 16 23.67 -22.87 2.58
CA GLN A 16 22.72 -23.93 2.90
C GLN A 16 22.75 -24.99 1.82
N LYS A 17 23.12 -26.20 2.27
CA LYS A 17 23.23 -27.45 1.54
C LYS A 17 21.86 -27.96 1.13
N ASP A 18 21.75 -28.46 -0.10
CA ASP A 18 20.59 -29.18 -0.61
C ASP A 18 20.28 -30.41 0.25
N LYS A 19 19.12 -30.43 0.91
CA LYS A 19 18.60 -31.63 1.57
C LYS A 19 17.65 -32.35 0.62
N LYS A 20 18.13 -33.47 0.10
CA LYS A 20 17.40 -34.46 -0.70
C LYS A 20 16.21 -35.03 0.11
N GLY A 21 15.11 -35.29 -0.60
CA GLY A 21 13.82 -35.70 -0.05
C GLY A 21 13.83 -37.03 0.69
N ILE A 22 12.94 -37.14 1.68
CA ILE A 22 12.70 -38.35 2.45
C ILE A 22 11.46 -39.04 1.86
N GLY A 23 11.67 -40.27 1.41
CA GLY A 23 10.67 -41.15 0.81
C GLY A 23 9.61 -41.62 1.80
N LYS A 24 8.46 -41.99 1.24
CA LYS A 24 7.28 -42.58 1.89
C LYS A 24 7.53 -44.06 2.24
N THR A 25 7.19 -44.47 3.46
CA THR A 25 6.80 -45.84 3.91
C THR A 25 6.42 -45.73 5.40
N ASN A 26 5.52 -46.46 6.05
CA ASN A 26 4.39 -47.35 5.77
C ASN A 26 3.61 -47.40 7.11
N LYS A 27 2.33 -47.78 7.06
CA LYS A 27 1.41 -47.85 8.21
C LYS A 27 1.84 -48.88 9.28
N SER A 28 1.66 -48.53 10.56
CA SER A 28 1.25 -49.45 11.62
C SER A 28 0.51 -48.64 12.69
N GLU A 29 -0.72 -49.07 13.00
CA GLU A 29 -1.57 -48.55 14.08
C GLU A 29 -1.04 -49.05 15.43
N GLU A 30 -1.04 -48.19 16.45
CA GLU A 30 -1.25 -48.59 17.85
C GLU A 30 -1.65 -47.35 18.66
N ASN A 31 -2.71 -47.51 19.45
CA ASN A 31 -3.42 -46.45 20.17
C ASN A 31 -2.75 -46.06 21.49
N TYR A 32 -3.06 -44.82 21.91
CA TYR A 32 -3.31 -44.31 23.28
C TYR A 32 -2.37 -43.25 23.88
N ASN A 33 -3.06 -42.23 24.37
CA ASN A 33 -2.76 -41.21 25.39
C ASN A 33 -2.08 -39.92 24.89
N ASP A 34 -2.84 -38.83 24.81
CA ASP A 34 -3.27 -37.93 25.89
C ASP A 34 -2.23 -36.83 26.13
N SER A 35 -2.72 -35.61 26.02
CA SER A 35 -2.06 -34.34 26.34
C SER A 35 -1.00 -33.82 25.36
N SER A 36 -1.26 -32.59 24.89
CA SER A 36 -0.32 -31.61 24.32
C SER A 36 0.09 -31.73 22.84
N ASP A 37 -0.86 -31.62 21.91
CA ASP A 37 -0.49 -31.25 20.53
C ASP A 37 -1.47 -30.27 19.85
N ASP A 38 -1.89 -29.25 20.62
CA ASP A 38 -2.76 -28.16 20.15
C ASP A 38 -2.11 -27.18 19.16
N LEU A 39 -0.91 -27.45 18.63
CA LEU A 39 -0.26 -26.55 17.66
C LEU A 39 0.51 -27.30 16.57
N ILE A 40 -0.10 -28.30 15.93
CA ILE A 40 0.33 -28.67 14.58
C ILE A 40 -0.06 -27.52 13.63
N ILE A 41 0.84 -26.54 13.49
CA ILE A 41 0.84 -25.53 12.42
C ILE A 41 1.26 -26.23 11.12
N GLY A 42 0.48 -27.23 10.71
CA GLY A 42 0.66 -27.98 9.47
C GLY A 42 -0.39 -27.52 8.48
N ASN A 43 0.06 -26.84 7.42
CA ASN A 43 -0.76 -26.34 6.31
C ASN A 43 -1.71 -25.19 6.65
N ILE A 44 -1.25 -24.14 7.34
CA ILE A 44 -1.81 -22.82 7.02
C ILE A 44 -1.25 -22.48 5.64
N PRO A 45 -2.06 -22.46 4.56
CA PRO A 45 -1.57 -21.89 3.31
C PRO A 45 -1.05 -20.50 3.64
N ASN A 46 0.18 -20.19 3.22
CA ASN A 46 0.66 -18.82 3.16
C ASN A 46 -0.30 -18.06 2.22
N MET A 47 -1.44 -17.63 2.75
CA MET A 47 -2.22 -16.53 2.23
C MET A 47 -1.36 -15.30 2.52
N SER A 48 -0.24 -15.20 1.80
CA SER A 48 0.19 -13.89 1.39
C SER A 48 -1.00 -13.37 0.60
N ASP A 49 -1.88 -12.64 1.28
CA ASP A 49 -2.73 -11.61 0.70
C ASP A 49 -1.81 -10.51 0.14
N ASP A 50 -0.84 -10.91 -0.66
CA ASP A 50 -0.31 -10.19 -1.79
C ASP A 50 -1.48 -10.08 -2.77
N VAL A 51 -2.52 -9.35 -2.36
CA VAL A 51 -3.32 -8.55 -3.26
C VAL A 51 -2.35 -7.51 -3.79
N LYS A 52 -1.47 -7.95 -4.68
CA LYS A 52 -0.76 -7.13 -5.62
C LYS A 52 -1.85 -6.29 -6.23
N GLN A 53 -1.95 -5.01 -5.83
CA GLN A 53 -2.80 -4.00 -6.48
C GLN A 53 -2.32 -3.70 -7.91
N ARG A 54 -1.83 -4.72 -8.61
CA ARG A 54 -1.33 -4.66 -9.97
C ARG A 54 -2.56 -4.77 -10.87
N GLY A 55 -3.20 -3.63 -11.09
CA GLY A 55 -4.29 -3.52 -12.06
C GLY A 55 -5.15 -2.26 -11.91
N ILE A 56 -5.28 -1.70 -10.71
CA ILE A 56 -6.15 -0.55 -10.51
C ILE A 56 -5.41 0.76 -10.83
N PRO A 57 -5.91 1.62 -11.73
CA PRO A 57 -5.28 2.90 -12.02
C PRO A 57 -5.12 3.77 -10.75
N LYS A 58 -3.97 4.45 -10.63
CA LYS A 58 -3.65 5.33 -9.48
C LYS A 58 -4.74 6.38 -9.18
N LYS A 59 -5.49 6.81 -10.21
CA LYS A 59 -6.64 7.73 -10.10
C LYS A 59 -7.82 7.08 -9.37
N VAL A 60 -8.14 5.82 -9.71
CA VAL A 60 -9.24 5.06 -9.10
C VAL A 60 -8.90 4.74 -7.65
N GLN A 61 -7.67 4.32 -7.37
CA GLN A 61 -7.18 4.11 -5.99
C GLN A 61 -7.33 5.38 -5.14
N PHE A 62 -6.92 6.54 -5.67
CA PHE A 62 -7.08 7.81 -4.97
C PHE A 62 -8.54 8.16 -4.68
N LEU A 63 -9.43 7.95 -5.66
CA LEU A 63 -10.86 8.23 -5.49
C LEU A 63 -11.51 7.31 -4.44
N ARG A 64 -11.13 6.02 -4.43
CA ARG A 64 -11.58 5.07 -3.39
C ARG A 64 -11.15 5.55 -2.00
N ASN A 65 -9.91 5.99 -1.85
CA ASN A 65 -9.41 6.48 -0.55
C ASN A 65 -10.14 7.74 -0.08
N LEU A 66 -10.45 8.67 -1.00
CA LEU A 66 -11.28 9.84 -0.67
C LEU A 66 -12.69 9.44 -0.20
N LYS A 67 -13.38 8.58 -0.95
CA LYS A 67 -14.72 8.11 -0.59
C LYS A 67 -14.72 7.36 0.75
N LYS A 68 -13.69 6.55 1.01
CA LYS A 68 -13.52 5.84 2.28
C LYS A 68 -13.40 6.84 3.45
N LEU A 69 -12.54 7.84 3.31
CA LEU A 69 -12.37 8.88 4.33
C LEU A 69 -13.67 9.68 4.57
N GLU A 70 -14.40 10.02 3.50
CA GLU A 70 -15.68 10.72 3.61
C GLU A 70 -16.73 9.89 4.37
N ARG A 71 -16.78 8.57 4.13
CA ARG A 71 -17.67 7.66 4.87
C ARG A 71 -17.28 7.54 6.33
N GLU A 72 -15.99 7.35 6.63
CA GLU A 72 -15.48 7.30 8.02
C GLU A 72 -15.87 8.56 8.80
N LYS A 73 -15.73 9.75 8.19
CA LYS A 73 -16.13 11.01 8.81
C LYS A 73 -17.63 11.15 9.01
N LYS A 74 -18.44 10.67 8.08
CA LYS A 74 -19.90 10.71 8.21
C LYS A 74 -20.36 9.80 9.35
N LEU A 75 -19.79 8.61 9.44
CA LEU A 75 -20.07 7.66 10.52
C LEU A 75 -19.70 8.25 11.88
N LEU A 76 -18.50 8.80 12.05
CA LEU A 76 -18.08 9.41 13.32
C LEU A 76 -18.89 10.65 13.73
N LYS A 77 -19.61 11.27 12.79
CA LYS A 77 -20.48 12.42 13.07
C LYS A 77 -21.89 12.03 13.50
N SER A 78 -22.32 10.82 13.18
CA SER A 78 -23.67 10.34 13.51
C SER A 78 -23.73 9.57 14.82
N LEU A 79 -22.58 9.29 15.44
CA LEU A 79 -22.47 8.50 16.67
C LEU A 79 -22.39 9.42 17.89
N GLU A 80 -22.87 8.91 19.03
CA GLU A 80 -22.69 9.52 20.35
C GLU A 80 -21.23 9.39 20.84
N ASP A 81 -20.84 10.21 21.82
CA ASP A 81 -19.43 10.40 22.16
C ASP A 81 -18.72 9.12 22.65
N GLU A 82 -19.39 8.27 23.45
CA GLU A 82 -18.80 6.99 23.89
C GLU A 82 -18.61 5.99 22.74
N GLU A 83 -19.58 5.90 21.83
CA GLU A 83 -19.51 5.02 20.68
C GLU A 83 -18.47 5.51 19.67
N LYS A 84 -18.40 6.83 19.50
CA LYS A 84 -17.45 7.50 18.62
C LYS A 84 -16.01 7.23 19.05
N GLU A 85 -15.70 7.25 20.35
CA GLU A 85 -14.38 6.90 20.87
C GLU A 85 -14.00 5.45 20.53
N LYS A 86 -14.90 4.50 20.79
CA LYS A 86 -14.70 3.07 20.48
C LYS A 86 -14.43 2.87 18.99
N VAL A 87 -15.22 3.52 18.14
CA VAL A 87 -15.08 3.44 16.68
C VAL A 87 -13.80 4.10 16.20
N GLU A 88 -13.44 5.26 16.75
CA GLU A 88 -12.18 5.94 16.41
C GLU A 88 -10.96 5.11 16.78
N HIS A 89 -10.95 4.50 17.97
CA HIS A 89 -9.93 3.56 18.39
C HIS A 89 -9.82 2.40 17.40
N LEU A 90 -10.94 1.75 17.04
CA LEU A 90 -10.94 0.64 16.10
C LEU A 90 -10.40 1.04 14.72
N LEU A 91 -10.75 2.23 14.24
CA LEU A 91 -10.22 2.78 12.99
C LEU A 91 -8.70 3.00 13.07
N ASN A 92 -8.20 3.46 14.21
CA ASN A 92 -6.77 3.66 14.45
C ASN A 92 -6.00 2.33 14.49
N VAL A 93 -6.53 1.31 15.17
CA VAL A 93 -5.97 -0.05 15.17
C VAL A 93 -5.92 -0.62 13.76
N LYS A 94 -7.02 -0.52 13.00
CA LYS A 94 -7.05 -0.97 11.60
C LYS A 94 -6.01 -0.25 10.75
N LYS A 95 -5.84 1.06 10.92
CA LYS A 95 -4.79 1.83 10.22
C LYS A 95 -3.38 1.38 10.63
N ALA A 96 -3.14 1.09 11.90
CA ALA A 96 -1.86 0.60 12.40
C ALA A 96 -1.51 -0.78 11.82
N LEU A 97 -2.48 -1.70 11.77
CA LEU A 97 -2.33 -3.02 11.16
C LEU A 97 -1.99 -2.92 9.66
N LEU A 98 -2.63 -2.02 8.93
CA LEU A 98 -2.28 -1.81 7.52
C LEU A 98 -0.86 -1.26 7.37
N LYS A 99 -0.45 -0.32 8.23
CA LYS A 99 0.93 0.20 8.24
C LYS A 99 1.95 -0.89 8.57
N SER A 100 1.67 -1.78 9.53
CA SER A 100 2.58 -2.87 9.89
C SER A 100 2.73 -3.90 8.77
N LYS A 101 1.68 -4.11 7.98
CA LYS A 101 1.71 -4.90 6.73
C LYS A 101 2.47 -4.20 5.58
N GLY A 102 2.96 -2.98 5.77
CA GLY A 102 3.64 -2.19 4.73
C GLY A 102 2.68 -1.50 3.75
N GLU A 103 1.37 -1.50 4.02
CA GLU A 103 0.41 -0.79 3.17
C GLU A 103 0.45 0.72 3.40
N ARG A 104 0.28 1.48 2.31
CA ARG A 104 0.22 2.93 2.37
C ARG A 104 -1.16 3.40 2.84
N VAL A 105 -1.23 3.76 4.12
CA VAL A 105 -2.40 4.44 4.71
C VAL A 105 -2.34 5.94 4.42
N PHE A 106 -3.46 6.53 4.01
CA PHE A 106 -3.55 7.95 3.67
C PHE A 106 -4.39 8.71 4.69
N ASP A 107 -3.79 9.72 5.32
CA ASP A 107 -4.49 10.65 6.19
C ASP A 107 -5.17 11.77 5.40
N GLU A 108 -6.12 12.48 6.02
CA GLU A 108 -6.84 13.59 5.40
C GLU A 108 -5.91 14.65 4.81
N LYS A 109 -4.91 15.09 5.58
CA LYS A 109 -3.94 16.10 5.14
C LYS A 109 -3.22 15.63 3.87
N SER A 110 -2.85 14.35 3.81
CA SER A 110 -2.16 13.75 2.66
C SER A 110 -3.05 13.71 1.41
N LEU A 111 -4.32 13.34 1.56
CA LEU A 111 -5.30 13.28 0.46
C LEU A 111 -5.63 14.68 -0.06
N LYS A 112 -5.80 15.68 0.82
CA LYS A 112 -5.99 17.09 0.45
C LYS A 112 -4.81 17.63 -0.34
N LYS A 113 -3.58 17.40 0.12
CA LYS A 113 -2.36 17.81 -0.59
C LYS A 113 -2.28 17.17 -1.97
N ARG A 114 -2.57 15.87 -2.08
CA ARG A 114 -2.60 15.15 -3.35
C ARG A 114 -3.67 15.70 -4.30
N ARG A 115 -4.88 16.01 -3.82
CA ARG A 115 -5.95 16.65 -4.61
C ARG A 115 -5.50 18.00 -5.17
N LYS A 116 -4.90 18.86 -4.33
CA LYS A 116 -4.38 20.18 -4.74
C LYS A 116 -3.30 20.04 -5.82
N ASN A 117 -2.40 19.07 -5.68
CA ASN A 117 -1.34 18.82 -6.66
C ASN A 117 -1.90 18.33 -8.00
N ILE A 118 -2.88 17.44 -7.99
CA ILE A 118 -3.57 16.98 -9.21
C ILE A 118 -4.22 18.18 -9.92
N LEU A 119 -4.91 19.04 -9.18
CA LEU A 119 -5.55 20.23 -9.75
C LEU A 119 -4.53 21.20 -10.34
N LYS A 120 -3.42 21.45 -9.64
CA LYS A 120 -2.31 22.28 -10.15
C LYS A 120 -1.73 21.71 -11.46
N LYS A 121 -1.50 20.40 -11.53
CA LYS A 121 -1.02 19.73 -12.76
C LYS A 121 -2.01 19.88 -13.92
N LYS A 122 -3.30 19.65 -13.67
CA LYS A 122 -4.35 19.84 -14.67
C LYS A 122 -4.40 21.28 -15.20
N ARG A 123 -4.30 22.28 -14.31
CA ARG A 123 -4.27 23.70 -14.70
C ARG A 123 -3.05 24.03 -15.57
N LYS A 124 -1.86 23.52 -15.24
CA LYS A 124 -0.65 23.71 -16.05
C LYS A 124 -0.81 23.13 -17.46
N ILE A 125 -1.30 21.89 -17.55
CA ILE A 125 -1.56 21.23 -18.84
C ILE A 125 -2.56 22.04 -19.67
N SER A 126 -3.68 22.45 -19.08
CA SER A 126 -4.70 23.25 -19.77
C SER A 126 -4.16 24.57 -20.31
N LYS A 127 -3.31 25.28 -19.56
CA LYS A 127 -2.67 26.52 -20.03
C LYS A 127 -1.73 26.27 -21.22
N ASN A 128 -0.91 25.21 -21.15
CA ASN A 128 0.01 24.89 -22.23
C ASN A 128 -0.72 24.47 -23.51
N VAL A 129 -1.79 23.68 -23.39
CA VAL A 129 -2.65 23.32 -24.53
C VAL A 129 -3.32 24.55 -25.11
N GLY A 130 -3.80 25.48 -24.28
CA GLY A 130 -4.37 26.75 -24.74
C GLY A 130 -3.35 27.58 -25.54
N ARG A 131 -2.14 27.77 -25.01
CA ARG A 131 -1.05 28.48 -25.70
C ARG A 131 -0.67 27.83 -27.03
N HIS A 132 -0.53 26.51 -27.06
CA HIS A 132 -0.23 25.80 -28.29
C HIS A 132 -1.34 25.97 -29.33
N LYS A 133 -2.62 25.99 -28.92
CA LYS A 133 -3.72 26.27 -29.84
C LYS A 133 -3.65 27.69 -30.41
N GLU A 134 -3.34 28.68 -29.57
CA GLU A 134 -3.16 30.07 -30.01
C GLU A 134 -1.97 30.23 -30.97
N GLU A 135 -0.85 29.56 -30.71
CA GLU A 135 0.33 29.56 -31.59
C GLU A 135 0.04 28.91 -32.94
N VAL A 136 -0.69 27.78 -32.96
CA VAL A 136 -1.11 27.13 -34.21
C VAL A 136 -2.02 28.04 -35.04
N VAL A 137 -3.01 28.69 -34.41
CA VAL A 137 -3.90 29.63 -35.09
C VAL A 137 -3.13 30.83 -35.64
N ARG A 138 -2.19 31.39 -34.87
CA ARG A 138 -1.31 32.49 -35.34
C ARG A 138 -0.43 32.07 -36.51
N ALA A 139 0.11 30.85 -36.49
CA ALA A 139 0.93 30.33 -37.57
C ALA A 139 0.12 30.15 -38.86
N GLN A 140 -1.10 29.60 -38.75
CA GLN A 140 -2.03 29.43 -39.87
C GLN A 140 -2.45 30.75 -40.50
N ASN A 141 -2.76 31.76 -39.67
CA ASN A 141 -3.15 33.08 -40.16
C ASN A 141 -1.99 33.80 -40.86
N LYS A 142 -0.75 33.63 -40.40
CA LYS A 142 0.44 34.20 -41.05
C LYS A 142 0.75 33.55 -42.41
N SER A 143 0.47 32.25 -42.56
CA SER A 143 0.64 31.55 -43.84
C SER A 143 -0.45 31.85 -44.88
N GLN A 144 -1.55 32.52 -44.49
CA GLN A 144 -2.62 32.94 -45.41
C GLN A 144 -2.50 34.39 -45.87
N THR A 145 -1.62 35.18 -45.25
CA THR A 145 -1.38 36.59 -45.57
C THR A 145 -0.21 36.82 -46.53
N HIS A 146 0.37 35.75 -47.08
CA HIS A 146 1.40 35.74 -48.12
C HIS A 146 0.90 34.88 -49.29
#